data_AF-A0A8K0VPQ9-F1
#
_entry.id   AF-A0A8K0VPQ9-F1
#
_cell.length_a   1.000
_cell.length_b   1.000
_cell.length_c   1.000
_cell.angle_alpha   90.00
_cell.angle_beta   90.00
_cell.angle_gamma   90.00
#
_symmetry.space_group_name_H-M   'P 1'
#
loop_
_entity.id
_entity.type
_entity.pdbx_description
1 polymer ?
#
loop_
_entity_poly.entity_id
_entity_poly.type
_entity_poly.pdbx_seq_one_letter_code
_entity_poly.pdbx_strand_id
1 'polypeptide(L)'
;MLQAPVAWSQVLPHSTYYDRRLRQGPSLIRARRPYLLKNSITGLGLFAVVGSIYYYTLNAVGQDNFDDVKVPDQPQKSAGSK
;
A
#
# COMPACT_ATOMS: atom_id res chain seq x y z
N MET A 1 -18.47 66.31 11.92
CA MET A 1 -19.04 65.22 12.74
C MET A 1 -18.69 63.91 12.02
N LEU A 2 -18.04 62.98 12.72
CA LEU A 2 -17.14 61.93 12.19
C LEU A 2 -17.79 60.91 11.21
N GLN A 3 -17.03 60.56 10.16
CA GLN A 3 -17.24 59.42 9.27
C GLN A 3 -17.11 58.08 10.04
N ALA A 4 -18.04 57.15 9.87
CA ALA A 4 -18.00 55.81 10.46
C ALA A 4 -16.90 54.93 9.80
N PRO A 5 -16.19 54.06 10.55
CA PRO A 5 -15.13 53.23 10.00
C PRO A 5 -15.69 52.06 9.18
N VAL A 6 -15.18 51.88 7.96
CA VAL A 6 -15.50 50.74 7.10
C VAL A 6 -14.74 49.52 7.61
N ALA A 7 -15.47 48.54 8.17
CA ALA A 7 -14.94 47.29 8.65
C ALA A 7 -14.56 46.36 7.48
N TRP A 8 -13.34 46.54 6.95
CA TRP A 8 -12.77 45.63 5.93
C TRP A 8 -12.03 44.46 6.58
N SER A 9 -12.75 43.43 7.02
CA SER A 9 -12.14 42.12 7.32
C SER A 9 -13.15 41.00 7.44
N GLN A 10 -13.99 40.82 6.42
CA GLN A 10 -14.66 39.53 6.22
C GLN A 10 -13.63 38.57 5.58
N VAL A 11 -12.88 37.85 6.42
CA VAL A 11 -12.05 36.72 5.96
C VAL A 11 -13.02 35.68 5.40
N LEU A 12 -13.13 35.62 4.06
CA LEU A 12 -13.87 34.56 3.38
C LEU A 12 -13.35 33.22 3.91
N PRO A 13 -14.22 32.32 4.42
CA PRO A 13 -13.76 31.02 4.88
C PRO A 13 -13.05 30.33 3.73
N HIS A 14 -11.74 30.11 3.90
CA HIS A 14 -10.92 29.41 2.92
C HIS A 14 -11.58 28.06 2.66
N SER A 15 -12.09 27.84 1.45
CA SER A 15 -12.81 26.63 1.08
C SER A 15 -11.83 25.47 1.02
N THR A 16 -11.53 24.89 2.17
CA THR A 16 -10.60 23.78 2.30
C THR A 16 -11.25 22.51 1.75
N TYR A 17 -10.46 21.71 1.02
CA TYR A 17 -10.89 20.44 0.42
C TYR A 17 -11.33 19.37 1.44
N TYR A 18 -11.06 19.62 2.71
CA TYR A 18 -11.40 18.78 3.84
C TYR A 18 -12.32 19.55 4.80
N ASP A 19 -13.29 18.84 5.36
CA ASP A 19 -14.14 19.31 6.44
C ASP A 19 -13.33 19.43 7.75
N ARG A 20 -13.85 20.14 8.75
CA ARG A 20 -13.27 20.28 10.10
C ARG A 20 -12.99 18.94 10.78
N ARG A 21 -13.68 17.87 10.34
CA ARG A 21 -13.47 16.48 10.79
C ARG A 21 -12.51 15.67 9.89
N LEU A 22 -11.71 16.34 9.05
CA LEU A 22 -10.80 15.74 8.06
C LEU A 22 -11.49 14.84 7.02
N ARG A 23 -12.81 14.98 6.85
CA ARG A 23 -13.57 14.27 5.84
C ARG A 23 -13.40 14.95 4.49
N GLN A 24 -13.36 14.17 3.42
CA GLN A 24 -13.27 14.71 2.07
C GLN A 24 -14.53 15.51 1.72
N GLY A 25 -14.36 16.75 1.27
CA GLY A 25 -15.47 17.57 0.82
C GLY A 25 -16.11 17.07 -0.49
N PRO A 26 -17.36 17.48 -0.78
CA PRO A 26 -18.08 17.05 -1.99
C PRO A 26 -17.43 17.51 -3.31
N SER A 27 -16.58 18.54 -3.28
CA SER A 27 -15.73 18.94 -4.41
C SER A 27 -14.64 17.90 -4.70
N LEU A 28 -13.94 17.44 -3.66
CA LEU A 28 -12.84 16.50 -3.76
C LEU A 28 -13.29 15.11 -4.20
N ILE A 29 -14.44 14.64 -3.69
CA ILE A 29 -15.00 13.34 -4.05
C ILE A 29 -15.28 13.27 -5.55
N ARG A 30 -15.90 14.32 -6.13
CA ARG A 30 -16.21 14.37 -7.57
C ARG A 30 -14.96 14.40 -8.43
N ALA A 31 -13.95 15.17 -8.03
CA ALA A 31 -12.67 15.22 -8.73
C ALA A 31 -11.95 13.86 -8.75
N ARG A 32 -12.13 13.04 -7.70
CA ARG A 32 -11.45 11.72 -7.57
C ARG A 32 -12.20 10.56 -8.22
N ARG A 33 -13.52 10.66 -8.42
CA ARG A 33 -14.35 9.61 -9.05
C ARG A 33 -13.70 8.92 -10.26
N PRO A 34 -13.15 9.64 -11.26
CA PRO A 34 -12.59 8.97 -12.45
C PRO A 34 -11.25 8.25 -12.18
N TYR A 35 -10.50 8.65 -11.17
CA TYR A 35 -9.16 8.10 -10.88
C TYR A 35 -9.20 6.96 -9.87
N LEU A 36 -10.21 6.90 -9.00
CA LEU A 36 -10.34 5.81 -8.03
C LEU A 36 -10.40 4.45 -8.74
N LEU A 37 -11.27 4.32 -9.75
CA LEU A 37 -11.42 3.06 -10.48
C LEU A 37 -10.14 2.70 -11.25
N LYS A 38 -9.58 3.66 -12.01
CA LYS A 38 -8.39 3.42 -12.84
C LYS A 38 -7.18 3.04 -11.97
N ASN A 39 -6.95 3.75 -10.87
CA ASN A 39 -5.85 3.47 -9.96
C ASN A 39 -6.04 2.15 -9.21
N SER A 40 -7.28 1.81 -8.83
CA SER A 40 -7.59 0.52 -8.22
C SER A 40 -7.30 -0.63 -9.19
N ILE A 41 -7.66 -0.51 -10.46
CA ILE A 41 -7.36 -1.54 -11.48
C ILE A 41 -5.85 -1.71 -11.61
N THR A 42 -5.09 -0.61 -11.76
CA THR A 42 -3.63 -0.66 -11.86
C THR A 42 -3.00 -1.28 -10.60
N GLY A 43 -3.47 -0.89 -9.42
CA GLY A 43 -2.99 -1.42 -8.14
C GLY A 43 -3.28 -2.91 -7.98
N LEU A 44 -4.49 -3.35 -8.33
CA LEU A 44 -4.87 -4.76 -8.32
C LEU A 44 -4.09 -5.57 -9.36
N GLY A 45 -3.82 -5.02 -10.54
CA GLY A 45 -2.99 -5.65 -11.55
C GLY A 45 -1.56 -5.88 -11.04
N LEU A 46 -0.95 -4.86 -10.44
CA LEU A 46 0.38 -5.00 -9.83
C LEU A 46 0.38 -6.03 -8.71
N PHE A 47 -0.62 -5.99 -7.82
CA PHE A 47 -0.75 -6.95 -6.73
C PHE A 47 -0.92 -8.38 -7.23
N ALA A 48 -1.73 -8.58 -8.28
CA ALA A 48 -1.93 -9.88 -8.89
C ALA A 48 -0.65 -10.43 -9.54
N VAL A 49 0.14 -9.59 -10.21
CA VAL A 49 1.42 -10.00 -10.82
C VAL A 49 2.43 -10.41 -9.75
N VAL A 50 2.60 -9.60 -8.71
CA VAL A 50 3.54 -9.93 -7.63
C VAL A 50 3.07 -11.19 -6.88
N GLY A 51 1.78 -11.26 -6.56
CA GLY A 51 1.18 -12.40 -5.88
C GLY A 51 1.27 -13.69 -6.69
N SER A 52 1.09 -13.63 -8.02
CA SER A 52 1.19 -14.80 -8.88
C SER A 52 2.62 -15.32 -8.97
N ILE A 53 3.62 -14.44 -9.09
CA ILE A 53 5.04 -14.82 -9.05
C ILE A 53 5.36 -15.49 -7.72
N TYR A 54 4.98 -14.86 -6.60
CA TYR A 54 5.23 -15.41 -5.27
C TYR A 54 4.56 -16.79 -5.09
N TYR A 55 3.29 -16.91 -5.44
CA TYR A 55 2.57 -18.18 -5.38
C TYR A 55 3.21 -19.24 -6.26
N TYR A 56 3.57 -18.89 -7.50
CA TYR A 56 4.25 -19.79 -8.42
C TYR A 56 5.58 -20.28 -7.85
N THR A 57 6.39 -19.39 -7.28
CA THR A 57 7.69 -19.77 -6.70
C THR A 57 7.56 -20.78 -5.57
N LEU A 58 6.56 -20.63 -4.68
CA LEU A 58 6.29 -21.62 -3.63
C LEU A 58 5.94 -22.99 -4.21
N ASN A 59 5.08 -23.03 -5.22
CA ASN A 59 4.66 -24.29 -5.85
C ASN A 59 5.78 -24.95 -6.66
N ALA A 60 6.60 -24.14 -7.35
CA ALA A 60 7.69 -24.63 -8.19
C ALA A 60 8.86 -25.15 -7.35
N VAL A 61 9.24 -24.46 -6.26
CA VAL A 61 10.35 -24.89 -5.39
C VAL A 61 9.96 -26.10 -4.54
N GLY A 62 8.70 -26.22 -4.13
CA GLY A 62 8.22 -27.35 -3.32
C GLY A 62 8.21 -28.70 -4.04
N GLN A 63 8.58 -28.76 -5.32
CA GLN A 63 8.64 -30.00 -6.12
C GLN A 63 10.05 -30.59 -6.21
N ASP A 64 11.03 -30.04 -5.49
CA ASP A 64 12.38 -30.60 -5.47
C ASP A 64 12.41 -31.91 -4.66
N ASN A 65 12.70 -33.03 -5.35
CA ASN A 65 12.80 -34.35 -4.71
C ASN A 65 14.26 -34.59 -4.35
N PHE A 66 14.57 -34.55 -3.05
CA PHE A 66 15.92 -34.77 -2.50
C PHE A 66 16.39 -36.25 -2.59
N ASP A 67 15.97 -36.99 -3.62
CA ASP A 67 16.22 -38.42 -3.78
C ASP A 67 17.72 -38.73 -4.02
N ASP A 68 18.48 -37.75 -4.50
CA ASP A 68 19.93 -37.83 -4.71
C ASP A 68 20.73 -37.50 -3.43
N VAL A 69 20.09 -36.93 -2.42
CA VAL A 69 20.70 -36.61 -1.13
C VAL A 69 20.70 -37.86 -0.24
N LYS A 70 21.86 -38.51 -0.14
CA LYS A 70 22.08 -39.62 0.79
C LYS A 70 22.12 -39.09 2.21
N VAL A 71 21.06 -39.29 2.98
CA VAL A 71 21.04 -38.97 4.42
C VAL A 71 21.87 -40.02 5.16
N PRO A 72 22.94 -39.64 5.88
CA PRO A 72 23.68 -40.59 6.70
C PRO A 72 22.80 -41.06 7.87
N ASP A 73 22.72 -42.37 8.11
CA ASP A 73 21.91 -42.96 9.20
C ASP A 73 22.33 -42.49 10.62
N GLN A 74 23.51 -41.90 10.76
CA GLN A 74 24.01 -41.39 12.02
C GLN A 74 24.32 -39.90 11.91
N PRO A 75 23.84 -39.06 12.84
CA PRO A 75 24.25 -37.66 12.93
C PRO A 75 25.78 -37.60 12.95
N GLN A 76 26.39 -36.79 12.07
CA GLN A 76 27.84 -36.59 12.13
C GLN A 76 28.19 -36.09 13.52
N LYS A 77 28.94 -36.90 14.27
CA LYS A 77 29.58 -36.44 15.51
C LYS A 77 30.44 -35.24 15.12
N SER A 78 30.05 -34.06 15.60
CA SER A 78 30.86 -32.86 15.50
C SER A 78 32.26 -33.21 15.95
N ALA A 79 33.24 -33.10 15.04
CA ALA A 79 34.64 -33.32 15.33
C ALA A 79 35.12 -32.17 16.23
N GLY A 80 34.74 -32.25 17.50
CA GLY A 80 35.42 -31.54 18.55
C GLY A 80 36.78 -32.17 18.77
N SER A 81 37.78 -31.30 18.89
CA SER A 81 39.14 -31.56 19.36
C SER A 81 40.14 -32.03 18.30
N LYS A 82 40.95 -31.07 17.82
CA LYS A 82 42.28 -30.89 18.40
C LYS A 82 42.71 -29.44 18.40
#